data_AF-A0A6M1N8U7-F1
#
_entry.id   AF-A0A6M1N8U7-F1
#
_cell.length_a   1.000
_cell.length_b   1.000
_cell.length_c   1.000
_cell.angle_alpha   90.00
_cell.angle_beta   90.00
_cell.angle_gamma   90.00
#
_symmetry.space_group_name_H-M   'P 1'
#
loop_
_entity.id
_entity.type
_entity.pdbx_description
1 polymer ?
#
loop_
_entity_poly.entity_id
_entity_poly.type
_entity_poly.pdbx_seq_one_letter_code
_entity_poly.pdbx_strand_id
1 'polypeptide(L)'
;MKNILNYLTIILVLTFASCTKDDPTPEQDQEEVGTATLTFTEVERELHEDHYHYNDIADAEVEEVKFKPTDGQLLPPVGAHIHLEHGKTYKLELKATDFAGRETQSTFVSRADIHQAFILGAPADALEYVYADRDADDKKVNVGVTGYLTVIETSDSFVLQYVMRHLNPGVKENVTAADWNNKDYTKFTGANDLDLKVELHLVEEGDHGH
;
A
#
# COMPACT_ATOMS: atom_id res chain seq x y z
N MET A 1 31.33 -36.84 -82.04
CA MET A 1 31.12 -35.46 -81.55
C MET A 1 30.19 -35.55 -80.35
N LYS A 2 30.68 -35.35 -79.13
CA LYS A 2 29.89 -35.43 -77.89
C LYS A 2 30.14 -34.13 -77.13
N ASN A 3 29.14 -33.26 -77.12
CA ASN A 3 29.21 -31.94 -76.49
C ASN A 3 29.00 -32.11 -74.98
N ILE A 4 29.98 -31.65 -74.20
CA ILE A 4 29.91 -31.62 -72.73
C ILE A 4 29.25 -30.29 -72.34
N LEU A 5 28.03 -30.37 -71.81
CA LEU A 5 27.28 -29.23 -71.31
C LEU A 5 27.56 -29.10 -69.80
N ASN A 6 28.37 -28.11 -69.42
CA ASN A 6 28.62 -27.77 -68.03
C ASN A 6 27.41 -27.03 -67.45
N TYR A 7 26.77 -27.59 -66.42
CA TYR A 7 25.81 -26.87 -65.59
C TYR A 7 26.51 -26.33 -64.35
N LEU A 8 26.61 -25.00 -64.26
CA LEU A 8 27.08 -24.27 -63.09
C LEU A 8 25.87 -24.02 -62.18
N THR A 9 25.76 -24.78 -61.10
CA THR A 9 24.70 -24.61 -60.09
C THR A 9 25.12 -23.50 -59.12
N ILE A 10 24.41 -22.37 -59.14
CA ILE A 10 24.54 -21.30 -58.13
C ILE A 10 23.69 -21.68 -56.93
N ILE A 11 24.33 -21.97 -55.80
CA ILE A 11 23.67 -22.17 -54.51
C ILE A 11 23.48 -20.80 -53.87
N LEU A 12 22.23 -20.32 -53.82
CA LEU A 12 21.83 -19.11 -53.10
C LEU A 12 21.69 -19.46 -51.61
N VAL A 13 22.66 -19.05 -50.80
CA VAL A 13 22.62 -19.18 -49.33
C VAL A 13 21.71 -18.08 -48.78
N LEU A 14 20.46 -18.43 -48.46
CA LEU A 14 19.55 -17.58 -47.70
C LEU A 14 20.01 -17.57 -46.23
N THR A 15 20.75 -16.55 -45.83
CA THR A 15 21.03 -16.29 -44.42
C THR A 15 19.77 -15.73 -43.77
N PHE A 16 19.03 -16.59 -43.08
CA PHE A 16 18.00 -16.14 -42.15
C PHE A 16 18.70 -15.37 -41.02
N ALA A 17 18.66 -14.04 -41.08
CA ALA A 17 18.89 -13.21 -39.91
C ALA A 17 17.72 -13.48 -38.95
N SER A 18 17.92 -14.44 -38.06
CA SER A 18 17.04 -14.65 -36.92
C SER A 18 17.12 -13.39 -36.07
N CYS A 19 16.10 -12.55 -36.14
CA CYS A 19 15.88 -11.52 -35.16
C CYS A 19 15.81 -12.21 -33.79
N THR A 20 16.81 -11.97 -32.94
CA THR A 20 16.71 -12.23 -31.51
C THR A 20 15.60 -11.32 -31.00
N LYS A 21 14.38 -11.87 -30.92
CA LYS A 21 13.38 -11.27 -30.05
C LYS A 21 13.93 -11.54 -28.65
N ASP A 22 14.41 -10.48 -27.99
CA ASP A 22 14.61 -10.55 -26.56
C ASP A 22 13.30 -11.06 -25.97
N ASP A 23 13.35 -12.23 -25.33
CA ASP A 23 12.18 -12.76 -24.64
C ASP A 23 11.75 -11.70 -23.63
N PRO A 24 10.47 -11.30 -23.62
CA PRO A 24 10.01 -10.31 -22.67
C PRO A 24 10.31 -10.83 -21.27
N THR A 25 11.01 -10.02 -20.48
CA THR A 25 11.19 -10.31 -19.05
C THR A 25 9.80 -10.52 -18.45
N PRO A 26 9.56 -11.64 -17.74
CA PRO A 26 8.29 -11.86 -17.08
C PRO A 26 7.97 -10.64 -16.20
N GLU A 27 6.79 -10.06 -16.38
CA GLU A 27 6.31 -9.01 -15.48
C GLU A 27 6.27 -9.60 -14.07
N GLN A 28 6.91 -8.91 -13.11
CA GLN A 28 6.70 -9.24 -11.71
C GLN A 28 5.28 -8.82 -11.38
N ASP A 29 4.49 -9.75 -10.86
CA ASP A 29 3.15 -9.49 -10.35
C ASP A 29 3.28 -8.70 -9.04
N GLN A 30 3.61 -7.42 -9.16
CA GLN A 30 3.76 -6.44 -8.09
C GLN A 30 3.15 -5.12 -8.53
N GLU A 31 2.52 -4.43 -7.60
CA GLU A 31 1.83 -3.18 -7.85
C GLU A 31 2.84 -2.04 -7.90
N GLU A 32 3.14 -1.54 -9.10
CA GLU A 32 3.99 -0.37 -9.27
C GLU A 32 3.26 0.91 -8.82
N VAL A 33 3.71 1.50 -7.71
CA VAL A 33 3.14 2.75 -7.19
C VAL A 33 4.05 3.95 -7.46
N GLY A 34 3.51 4.95 -8.17
CA GLY A 34 4.16 6.21 -8.52
C GLY A 34 3.96 7.34 -7.52
N THR A 35 2.80 7.44 -6.85
CA THR A 35 2.57 8.39 -5.74
C THR A 35 1.66 7.78 -4.67
N ALA A 36 1.70 8.32 -3.45
CA ALA A 36 0.77 7.92 -2.40
C ALA A 36 0.35 9.11 -1.55
N THR A 37 -0.80 9.03 -0.92
CA THR A 37 -1.31 9.98 0.07
C THR A 37 -1.93 9.19 1.20
N LEU A 38 -1.60 9.53 2.44
CA LEU A 38 -2.33 9.07 3.62
C LEU A 38 -3.16 10.23 4.13
N THR A 39 -4.45 9.98 4.33
CA THR A 39 -5.41 10.95 4.83
C THR A 39 -6.01 10.43 6.13
N PHE A 40 -6.04 11.27 7.16
CA PHE A 40 -6.62 11.00 8.48
C PHE A 40 -7.79 11.96 8.65
N THR A 41 -9.01 11.45 8.61
CA THR A 41 -10.23 12.24 8.79
C THR A 41 -10.85 11.88 10.13
N GLU A 42 -11.10 12.86 11.01
CA GLU A 42 -11.77 12.58 12.28
C GLU A 42 -13.16 11.97 12.07
N VAL A 43 -13.50 10.94 12.86
CA VAL A 43 -14.81 10.28 12.85
C VAL A 43 -15.28 10.00 14.27
N GLU A 44 -16.59 9.97 14.46
CA GLU A 44 -17.16 9.51 15.73
C GLU A 44 -16.98 8.00 15.85
N ARG A 45 -16.67 7.52 17.06
CA ARG A 45 -16.61 6.10 17.40
C ARG A 45 -17.60 5.81 18.51
N GLU A 46 -18.65 5.06 18.20
CA GLU A 46 -19.71 4.73 19.15
C GLU A 46 -19.74 3.22 19.41
N LEU A 47 -19.75 2.82 20.68
CA LEU A 47 -19.95 1.41 21.04
C LEU A 47 -21.45 1.06 20.99
N HIS A 48 -21.81 0.12 20.11
CA HIS A 48 -23.15 -0.46 20.01
C HIS A 48 -23.07 -1.95 20.34
N GLU A 49 -23.54 -2.30 21.54
CA GLU A 49 -23.52 -3.67 22.08
C GLU A 49 -22.13 -4.31 22.09
N ASP A 50 -21.78 -5.04 21.02
CA ASP A 50 -20.55 -5.83 20.89
C ASP A 50 -19.57 -5.27 19.84
N HIS A 51 -19.89 -4.17 19.16
CA HIS A 51 -19.03 -3.59 18.13
C HIS A 51 -19.10 -2.06 18.07
N TYR A 52 -18.12 -1.47 17.39
CA TYR A 52 -18.06 -0.03 17.15
C TYR A 52 -18.73 0.34 15.83
N HIS A 53 -19.53 1.39 15.87
CA HIS A 53 -19.97 2.15 14.70
C HIS A 53 -19.05 3.36 14.53
N TYR A 54 -18.81 3.71 13.27
CA TYR A 54 -18.02 4.88 12.91
C TYR A 54 -18.86 5.79 12.03
N ASN A 55 -19.01 7.05 12.43
CA ASN A 55 -19.81 8.03 11.68
C ASN A 55 -18.92 9.18 11.22
N ASP A 56 -19.12 9.62 9.98
CA ASP A 56 -18.44 10.80 9.46
C ASP A 56 -18.92 12.04 10.23
N ILE A 57 -17.97 12.89 10.64
CA ILE A 57 -18.26 14.19 11.24
C ILE A 57 -18.38 15.22 10.11
N ALA A 58 -19.42 16.05 10.16
CA ALA A 58 -19.55 17.16 9.19
C ALA A 58 -18.41 18.17 9.39
N ASP A 59 -17.74 18.53 8.30
CA ASP A 59 -16.57 19.43 8.31
C ASP A 59 -15.43 18.96 9.24
N ALA A 60 -15.25 17.63 9.35
CA ALA A 60 -14.19 17.02 10.14
C ALA A 60 -12.81 17.58 9.81
N GLU A 61 -11.94 17.65 10.81
CA GLU A 61 -10.54 17.95 10.59
C GLU A 61 -9.87 16.84 9.78
N VAL A 62 -9.03 17.25 8.83
CA VAL A 62 -8.32 16.35 7.92
C VAL A 62 -6.84 16.66 7.97
N GLU A 63 -6.07 15.66 8.38
CA GLU A 63 -4.61 15.67 8.31
C GLU A 63 -4.18 14.81 7.11
N GLU A 64 -3.25 15.32 6.29
CA GLU A 64 -2.87 14.67 5.03
C GLU A 64 -1.36 14.75 4.78
N VAL A 65 -0.77 13.63 4.34
CA VAL A 65 0.62 13.58 3.89
C VAL A 65 0.74 12.97 2.49
N LYS A 66 1.39 13.69 1.58
CA LYS A 66 1.61 13.28 0.18
C LYS A 66 3.03 12.79 -0.04
N PHE A 67 3.16 11.55 -0.46
CA PHE A 67 4.42 10.92 -0.79
C PHE A 67 4.70 11.00 -2.28
N LYS A 68 5.90 11.43 -2.63
CA LYS A 68 6.36 11.59 -4.01
C LYS A 68 7.67 10.83 -4.25
N PRO A 69 7.90 10.36 -5.47
CA PRO A 69 9.09 9.60 -5.80
C PRO A 69 10.32 10.51 -5.70
N THR A 70 11.27 10.09 -4.87
CA THR A 70 12.58 10.72 -4.66
C THR A 70 13.60 9.59 -4.55
N ASP A 71 14.56 9.55 -5.48
CA ASP A 71 15.61 8.51 -5.53
C ASP A 71 15.09 7.07 -5.44
N GLY A 72 13.95 6.81 -6.10
CA GLY A 72 13.32 5.47 -6.14
C GLY A 72 12.51 5.10 -4.89
N GLN A 73 12.28 6.03 -3.97
CA GLN A 73 11.44 5.85 -2.79
C GLN A 73 10.32 6.89 -2.74
N LEU A 74 9.18 6.52 -2.15
CA LEU A 74 8.10 7.46 -1.87
C LEU A 74 8.37 8.16 -0.53
N LEU A 75 8.79 9.43 -0.61
CA LEU A 75 9.11 10.23 0.58
C LEU A 75 8.06 11.33 0.79
N PRO A 76 7.70 11.66 2.05
CA PRO A 76 6.87 12.81 2.34
C PRO A 76 7.66 14.12 2.15
N PRO A 77 7.00 15.30 2.18
CA PRO A 77 7.70 16.57 2.22
C PRO A 77 8.63 16.67 3.43
N VAL A 78 9.72 17.42 3.31
CA VAL A 78 10.65 17.64 4.43
C VAL A 78 9.92 18.31 5.58
N GLY A 79 10.03 17.73 6.78
CA GLY A 79 9.38 18.23 8.00
C GLY A 79 7.88 17.92 8.09
N ALA A 80 7.34 17.09 7.18
CA ALA A 80 5.96 16.64 7.28
C ALA A 80 5.76 15.78 8.53
N HIS A 81 4.78 16.18 9.34
CA HIS A 81 4.33 15.48 10.52
C HIS A 81 2.81 15.60 10.62
N ILE A 82 2.20 14.70 11.37
CA ILE A 82 0.75 14.66 11.61
C ILE A 82 0.52 14.70 13.12
N HIS A 83 -0.44 15.51 13.55
CA HIS A 83 -0.92 15.48 14.93
C HIS A 83 -2.25 14.72 14.99
N LEU A 84 -2.33 13.73 15.87
CA LEU A 84 -3.58 13.06 16.20
C LEU A 84 -3.83 13.22 17.69
N GLU A 85 -5.07 13.52 18.06
CA GLU A 85 -5.43 13.80 19.44
C GLU A 85 -5.89 12.52 20.15
N HIS A 86 -5.47 12.40 21.40
CA HIS A 86 -5.85 11.34 22.31
C HIS A 86 -7.38 11.27 22.47
N GLY A 87 -7.91 10.04 22.47
CA GLY A 87 -9.34 9.77 22.59
C GLY A 87 -10.12 9.90 21.27
N LYS A 88 -9.53 10.51 20.23
CA LYS A 88 -10.17 10.62 18.91
C LYS A 88 -9.93 9.38 18.04
N THR A 89 -10.83 9.20 17.07
CA THR A 89 -10.71 8.17 16.02
C THR A 89 -10.64 8.82 14.66
N TYR A 90 -9.76 8.31 13.82
CA TYR A 90 -9.51 8.80 12.48
C TYR A 90 -9.76 7.70 11.45
N LYS A 91 -10.54 8.01 10.42
CA LYS A 91 -10.58 7.21 9.19
C LYS A 91 -9.27 7.45 8.45
N LEU A 92 -8.43 6.42 8.41
CA LEU A 92 -7.18 6.38 7.65
C LEU A 92 -7.47 5.84 6.24
N GLU A 93 -7.14 6.64 5.23
CA GLU A 93 -7.32 6.29 3.82
C GLU A 93 -6.00 6.37 3.04
N LEU A 94 -5.72 5.36 2.23
CA LEU A 94 -4.62 5.34 1.26
C LEU A 94 -5.12 5.75 -0.12
N LYS A 95 -4.56 6.84 -0.64
CA LYS A 95 -4.64 7.19 -2.06
C LYS A 95 -3.28 7.08 -2.77
N ALA A 96 -2.99 5.90 -3.29
CA ALA A 96 -1.93 5.55 -4.24
C ALA A 96 -2.32 5.71 -5.72
N THR A 97 -1.34 6.04 -6.56
CA THR A 97 -1.43 6.00 -8.03
C THR A 97 -0.24 5.26 -8.64
N ASP A 98 -0.39 4.68 -9.82
CA ASP A 98 0.75 4.19 -10.61
C ASP A 98 1.59 5.34 -11.23
N PHE A 99 2.63 4.99 -11.99
CA PHE A 99 3.49 5.96 -12.70
C PHE A 99 2.78 6.74 -13.82
N ALA A 100 1.60 6.29 -14.27
CA ALA A 100 0.76 6.98 -15.23
C ALA A 100 -0.30 7.88 -14.55
N GLY A 101 -0.33 7.92 -13.21
CA GLY A 101 -1.29 8.70 -12.42
C GLY A 101 -2.66 8.04 -12.27
N ARG A 102 -2.80 6.74 -12.55
CA ARG A 102 -4.05 5.98 -12.36
C ARG A 102 -4.13 5.46 -10.93
N GLU A 103 -5.31 5.54 -10.32
CA GLU A 103 -5.59 5.05 -8.97
C GLU A 103 -5.44 3.52 -8.86
N THR A 104 -4.91 3.03 -7.74
CA THR A 104 -4.59 1.60 -7.52
C THR A 104 -5.32 0.96 -6.33
N GLN A 105 -6.16 1.71 -5.60
CA GLN A 105 -6.90 1.24 -4.41
C GLN A 105 -7.73 -0.01 -4.72
N SER A 106 -8.49 0.05 -5.81
CA SER A 106 -9.37 -1.04 -6.23
C SER A 106 -8.58 -2.30 -6.58
N THR A 107 -7.35 -2.19 -7.06
CA THR A 107 -6.45 -3.33 -7.29
C THR A 107 -6.10 -4.02 -5.98
N PHE A 108 -5.67 -3.27 -4.97
CA PHE A 108 -5.36 -3.83 -3.64
C PHE A 108 -6.58 -4.54 -3.03
N VAL A 109 -7.76 -3.90 -3.07
CA VAL A 109 -8.98 -4.45 -2.48
C VAL A 109 -9.52 -5.65 -3.27
N SER A 110 -9.50 -5.61 -4.60
CA SER A 110 -9.94 -6.75 -5.42
C SER A 110 -9.02 -7.98 -5.31
N ARG A 111 -7.76 -7.76 -4.90
CA ARG A 111 -6.76 -8.79 -4.62
C ARG A 111 -6.52 -8.93 -3.11
N ALA A 112 -7.60 -8.87 -2.34
CA ALA A 112 -7.58 -8.96 -0.90
C ALA A 112 -7.10 -10.31 -0.38
N ASP A 113 -6.93 -11.34 -1.20
CA ASP A 113 -6.34 -12.63 -0.84
C ASP A 113 -4.81 -12.58 -0.69
N ILE A 114 -4.17 -11.53 -1.22
CA ILE A 114 -2.71 -11.36 -1.19
C ILE A 114 -2.26 -9.98 -0.67
N HIS A 115 -3.13 -8.98 -0.57
CA HIS A 115 -2.70 -7.64 -0.09
C HIS A 115 -3.09 -7.36 1.35
N GLN A 116 -2.15 -6.91 2.18
CA GLN A 116 -2.47 -6.38 3.51
C GLN A 116 -1.50 -5.28 3.94
N ALA A 117 -2.04 -4.19 4.46
CA ALA A 117 -1.29 -3.13 5.07
C ALA A 117 -0.96 -3.44 6.53
N PHE A 118 0.26 -3.09 6.92
CA PHE A 118 0.73 -3.10 8.31
C PHE A 118 1.03 -1.67 8.74
N ILE A 119 0.58 -1.29 9.92
CA ILE A 119 0.79 0.03 10.51
C ILE A 119 1.74 -0.15 11.70
N LEU A 120 2.97 0.31 11.54
CA LEU A 120 4.09 0.04 12.44
C LEU A 120 4.68 1.32 13.01
N GLY A 121 5.58 1.18 13.98
CA GLY A 121 6.35 2.29 14.56
C GLY A 121 5.69 3.00 15.74
N ALA A 122 4.38 2.81 15.93
CA ALA A 122 3.68 3.32 17.10
C ALA A 122 4.21 2.70 18.41
N PRO A 123 4.22 3.47 19.52
CA PRO A 123 4.44 2.93 20.86
C PRO A 123 3.43 1.82 21.18
N ALA A 124 3.81 0.90 22.07
CA ALA A 124 2.90 -0.16 22.50
C ALA A 124 1.64 0.45 23.11
N ASP A 125 0.48 -0.10 22.72
CA ASP A 125 -0.85 0.28 23.22
C ASP A 125 -1.28 1.73 22.95
N ALA A 126 -0.49 2.54 22.22
CA ALA A 126 -0.84 3.93 21.94
C ALA A 126 -1.88 4.11 20.82
N LEU A 127 -2.00 3.12 19.93
CA LEU A 127 -2.93 3.13 18.82
C LEU A 127 -3.71 1.81 18.76
N GLU A 128 -4.99 1.92 18.42
CA GLU A 128 -5.83 0.80 18.00
C GLU A 128 -6.17 0.97 16.52
N TYR A 129 -6.13 -0.11 15.74
CA TYR A 129 -6.48 -0.07 14.32
C TYR A 129 -7.49 -1.15 13.95
N VAL A 130 -8.49 -0.77 13.16
CA VAL A 130 -9.53 -1.66 12.63
C VAL A 130 -9.62 -1.50 11.12
N TYR A 131 -9.44 -2.59 10.38
CA TYR A 131 -9.63 -2.60 8.93
C TYR A 131 -11.09 -2.31 8.57
N ALA A 132 -11.31 -1.53 7.51
CA ALA A 132 -12.65 -1.10 7.08
C ALA A 132 -12.93 -1.36 5.59
N ASP A 133 -12.01 -1.98 4.86
CA ASP A 133 -12.21 -2.27 3.44
C ASP A 133 -13.36 -3.24 3.20
N ARG A 134 -14.01 -3.05 2.05
CA ARG A 134 -15.05 -3.94 1.55
C ARG A 134 -14.76 -4.31 0.11
N ASP A 135 -14.95 -5.59 -0.21
CA ASP A 135 -14.85 -6.06 -1.60
C ASP A 135 -16.08 -5.65 -2.43
N ALA A 136 -16.10 -6.06 -3.70
CA ALA A 136 -17.18 -5.74 -4.63
C ALA A 136 -18.56 -6.29 -4.21
N ASP A 137 -18.60 -7.27 -3.30
CA ASP A 137 -19.81 -7.91 -2.77
C ASP A 137 -20.18 -7.36 -1.37
N ASP A 138 -19.60 -6.21 -0.97
CA ASP A 138 -19.77 -5.56 0.34
C ASP A 138 -19.21 -6.37 1.53
N LYS A 139 -18.42 -7.42 1.29
CA LYS A 139 -17.85 -8.23 2.36
C LYS A 139 -16.60 -7.56 2.92
N LYS A 140 -16.49 -7.54 4.25
CA LYS A 140 -15.30 -7.04 4.96
C LYS A 140 -14.04 -7.81 4.56
N VAL A 141 -12.98 -7.10 4.21
CA VAL A 141 -11.66 -7.64 3.91
C VAL A 141 -10.57 -6.83 4.61
N ASN A 142 -9.48 -7.49 5.04
CA ASN A 142 -8.40 -6.83 5.79
C ASN A 142 -7.28 -6.41 4.84
N VAL A 143 -7.46 -5.30 4.12
CA VAL A 143 -6.44 -4.83 3.15
C VAL A 143 -5.71 -3.60 3.67
N GLY A 144 -6.40 -2.69 4.34
CA GLY A 144 -5.89 -1.47 4.93
C GLY A 144 -5.79 -0.30 3.95
N VAL A 145 -6.52 -0.33 2.82
CA VAL A 145 -6.71 0.88 2.02
C VAL A 145 -7.57 1.88 2.80
N THR A 146 -8.56 1.37 3.52
CA THR A 146 -9.35 2.14 4.51
C THR A 146 -9.35 1.40 5.85
N GLY A 147 -9.17 2.14 6.94
CA GLY A 147 -9.36 1.64 8.30
C GLY A 147 -9.62 2.77 9.30
N TYR A 148 -9.88 2.40 10.54
CA TYR A 148 -10.09 3.34 11.64
C TYR A 148 -8.93 3.21 12.62
N LEU A 149 -8.28 4.34 12.91
CA LEU A 149 -7.16 4.45 13.82
C LEU A 149 -7.62 5.27 15.04
N THR A 150 -7.71 4.65 16.22
CA THR A 150 -8.02 5.35 17.47
C THR A 150 -6.74 5.62 18.24
N VAL A 151 -6.60 6.84 18.74
CA VAL A 151 -5.50 7.22 19.64
C VAL A 151 -5.88 6.88 21.08
N ILE A 152 -5.13 5.95 21.67
CA ILE A 152 -5.40 5.41 23.01
C ILE A 152 -4.53 6.09 24.07
N GLU A 153 -3.30 6.48 23.73
CA GLU A 153 -2.38 7.17 24.63
C GLU A 153 -1.62 8.26 23.87
N THR A 154 -1.23 9.32 24.58
CA THR A 154 -0.33 10.35 24.05
C THR A 154 1.10 9.81 23.95
N SER A 155 1.90 10.44 23.08
CA SER A 155 3.28 10.08 22.85
C SER A 155 4.05 11.25 22.25
N ASP A 156 5.31 11.36 22.65
CA ASP A 156 6.32 12.10 21.90
C ASP A 156 6.38 11.62 20.44
N SER A 157 6.98 12.42 19.58
CA SER A 157 7.09 12.16 18.14
C SER A 157 7.70 10.77 17.84
N PHE A 158 7.06 10.03 16.94
CA PHE A 158 7.58 8.77 16.40
C PHE A 158 7.36 8.69 14.89
N VAL A 159 8.03 7.74 14.23
CA VAL A 159 7.81 7.49 12.80
C VAL A 159 6.76 6.41 12.64
N LEU A 160 5.57 6.79 12.17
CA LEU A 160 4.57 5.84 11.69
C LEU A 160 5.04 5.27 10.35
N GLN A 161 5.00 3.95 10.23
CA GLN A 161 5.32 3.25 8.99
C GLN A 161 4.09 2.50 8.48
N TYR A 162 3.55 2.92 7.35
CA TYR A 162 2.49 2.22 6.61
C TYR A 162 3.13 1.35 5.54
N VAL A 163 2.92 0.03 5.60
CA VAL A 163 3.49 -0.93 4.64
C VAL A 163 2.37 -1.70 3.96
N MET A 164 2.12 -1.49 2.66
CA MET A 164 1.29 -2.40 1.88
C MET A 164 2.13 -3.59 1.43
N ARG A 165 1.76 -4.79 1.87
CA ARG A 165 2.42 -6.04 1.47
C ARG A 165 1.67 -6.71 0.33
N HIS A 166 2.41 -7.16 -0.67
CA HIS A 166 2.02 -8.20 -1.60
C HIS A 166 2.50 -9.55 -1.06
N LEU A 167 1.61 -10.32 -0.46
CA LEU A 167 1.90 -11.62 0.12
C LEU A 167 1.90 -12.70 -0.97
N ASN A 168 2.73 -13.73 -0.80
CA ASN A 168 2.65 -14.89 -1.70
C ASN A 168 1.27 -15.57 -1.57
N PRO A 169 0.76 -16.21 -2.64
CA PRO A 169 -0.52 -16.92 -2.60
C PRO A 169 -0.63 -17.88 -1.42
N GLY A 170 -1.76 -17.83 -0.69
CA GLY A 170 -2.05 -18.67 0.48
C GLY A 170 -1.39 -18.23 1.79
N VAL A 171 -0.45 -17.28 1.78
CA VAL A 171 0.18 -16.76 3.02
C VAL A 171 -0.83 -16.02 3.88
N LYS A 172 -1.73 -15.24 3.25
CA LYS A 172 -2.67 -14.38 3.95
C LYS A 172 -3.66 -15.13 4.84
N GLU A 173 -3.89 -16.43 4.59
CA GLU A 173 -4.67 -17.29 5.48
C GLU A 173 -4.09 -17.38 6.90
N ASN A 174 -2.80 -17.06 7.06
CA ASN A 174 -2.09 -17.04 8.34
C ASN A 174 -1.90 -15.63 8.90
N VAL A 175 -2.52 -14.61 8.29
CA VAL A 175 -2.46 -13.21 8.74
C VAL A 175 -3.85 -12.81 9.20
N THR A 176 -3.95 -12.27 10.41
CA THR A 176 -5.22 -11.83 10.99
C THR A 176 -5.32 -10.31 11.04
N ALA A 177 -6.50 -9.78 11.33
CA ALA A 177 -6.67 -8.35 11.59
C ALA A 177 -5.84 -7.88 12.80
N ALA A 178 -5.62 -8.76 13.80
CA ALA A 178 -4.82 -8.43 14.98
C ALA A 178 -3.31 -8.30 14.67
N ASP A 179 -2.86 -8.75 13.50
CA ASP A 179 -1.46 -8.62 13.07
C ASP A 179 -1.13 -7.25 12.48
N TRP A 180 -2.04 -6.28 12.49
CA TRP A 180 -1.86 -4.97 11.85
C TRP A 180 -0.56 -4.26 12.28
N ASN A 181 -0.14 -4.42 13.54
CA ASN A 181 1.10 -3.84 14.09
C ASN A 181 2.21 -4.88 14.31
N ASN A 182 2.15 -6.04 13.64
CA ASN A 182 3.11 -7.12 13.84
C ASN A 182 4.51 -6.69 13.36
N LYS A 183 5.42 -6.43 14.30
CA LYS A 183 6.81 -6.02 13.99
C LYS A 183 7.57 -7.05 13.16
N ASP A 184 7.17 -8.32 13.25
CA ASP A 184 7.73 -9.43 12.48
C ASP A 184 6.92 -9.70 11.19
N TYR A 185 6.22 -8.70 10.62
CA TYR A 185 5.39 -8.86 9.42
C TYR A 185 6.13 -9.48 8.22
N THR A 186 7.46 -9.35 8.17
CA THR A 186 8.30 -9.96 7.12
C THR A 186 8.35 -11.49 7.19
N LYS A 187 7.93 -12.10 8.31
CA LYS A 187 7.72 -13.56 8.42
C LYS A 187 6.64 -14.05 7.44
N PHE A 188 5.71 -13.17 7.07
CA PHE A 188 4.71 -13.43 6.05
C PHE A 188 5.36 -13.18 4.68
N THR A 189 5.73 -14.27 3.99
CA THR A 189 6.52 -14.20 2.76
C THR A 189 5.81 -13.41 1.66
N GLY A 190 6.57 -12.66 0.88
CA GLY A 190 6.07 -11.73 -0.13
C GLY A 190 6.96 -10.48 -0.22
N ALA A 191 6.48 -9.45 -0.90
CA ALA A 191 7.16 -8.16 -1.09
C ALA A 191 6.37 -6.99 -0.50
N ASN A 192 7.00 -5.81 -0.44
CA ASN A 192 6.32 -4.56 -0.12
C ASN A 192 5.99 -3.87 -1.44
N ASP A 193 4.73 -3.53 -1.68
CA ASP A 193 4.35 -2.60 -2.75
C ASP A 193 4.51 -1.15 -2.29
N LEU A 194 4.30 -0.91 -1.00
CA LEU A 194 4.47 0.39 -0.36
C LEU A 194 5.21 0.27 0.96
N ASP A 195 6.08 1.23 1.22
CA ASP A 195 6.70 1.50 2.52
C ASP A 195 6.74 3.02 2.72
N LEU A 196 5.72 3.55 3.39
CA LEU A 196 5.51 4.97 3.62
C LEU A 196 5.83 5.31 5.07
N LYS A 197 6.66 6.34 5.29
CA LYS A 197 7.10 6.76 6.62
C LYS A 197 6.82 8.24 6.84
N VAL A 198 6.11 8.56 7.92
CA VAL A 198 5.78 9.93 8.32
C VAL A 198 5.92 10.08 9.83
N GLU A 199 6.32 11.25 10.28
CA GLU A 199 6.36 11.57 11.71
C GLU A 199 4.94 11.79 12.24
N LEU A 200 4.60 11.16 13.36
CA LEU A 200 3.32 11.28 14.05
C LEU A 200 3.55 11.78 15.48
N HIS A 201 2.68 12.67 15.92
CA HIS A 201 2.61 13.19 17.27
C HIS A 201 1.24 12.83 17.84
N LEU A 202 1.20 12.21 19.02
CA LEU A 202 -0.07 11.88 19.69
C LEU A 202 -0.22 12.84 20.87
N VAL A 203 -1.11 13.82 20.71
CA VAL A 203 -1.23 14.98 21.60
C VAL A 203 -2.51 14.92 22.42
N GLU A 204 -2.60 15.71 23.49
CA GLU A 204 -3.87 15.88 24.20
C GLU A 204 -4.86 16.69 23.37
N GLU A 205 -6.15 16.54 23.66
CA GLU A 205 -7.22 17.29 23.00
C GLU A 205 -6.98 18.82 23.12
N GLY A 206 -6.98 19.51 21.98
CA GLY A 206 -6.79 20.96 21.91
C GLY A 206 -5.36 21.47 22.12
N ASP A 207 -4.35 20.60 22.22
CA ASP A 207 -2.92 20.98 22.24
C ASP A 207 -2.37 21.11 20.81
N HIS A 208 -2.94 22.01 20.02
CA HIS A 208 -2.33 22.43 18.76
C HIS A 208 -1.29 23.50 19.09
N GLY A 209 -0.04 23.06 19.31
CA GLY A 209 1.08 23.96 19.54
C GLY A 209 1.19 25.03 18.45
N HIS A 210 1.00 26.29 18.86
CA HIS A 210 1.34 27.49 18.08
C HIS A 210 2.83 27.81 18.12
#